data_AF-A0A6A2ZV30-F1
#
_entry.id   AF-A0A6A2ZV30-F1
#
_cell.length_a   1.000
_cell.length_b   1.000
_cell.length_c   1.000
_cell.angle_alpha   90.00
_cell.angle_beta   90.00
_cell.angle_gamma   90.00
#
_symmetry.space_group_name_H-M   'P 1'
#
loop_
_entity.id
_entity.type
_entity.pdbx_description
1 polymer ?
#
loop_
_entity_poly.entity_id
_entity_poly.type
_entity_poly.pdbx_seq_one_letter_code
_entity_poly.pdbx_strand_id
1 'polypeptide(L)'
;MLRIKFILSVYKSWTSVIRCCKIASARKTKEGDGTPWQFVGLLPLFGPPRHDSVETICRALNLGANVKMITGDQLAIVKETGRRLGMGTNMYPYASFLGQDKDASIAALPME
;
A
#
# COMPACT_ATOMS: atom_id res chain seq x y z
N MET A 1 0.10 -27.07 16.98
CA MET A 1 0.12 -26.32 15.70
C MET A 1 -0.26 -24.85 15.95
N LEU A 2 0.58 -24.12 16.69
CA LEU A 2 0.46 -22.67 16.93
C LEU A 2 0.95 -21.92 15.69
N ARG A 3 0.13 -21.79 14.64
CA ARG A 3 0.52 -21.09 13.40
C ARG A 3 -0.06 -19.68 13.24
N ILE A 4 -0.73 -19.13 14.28
CA ILE A 4 -1.53 -17.90 14.15
C ILE A 4 -1.08 -16.74 15.08
N LYS A 5 -0.19 -16.96 16.05
CA LYS A 5 0.11 -15.94 17.09
C LYS A 5 1.36 -15.06 16.89
N PHE A 6 1.93 -15.02 15.70
CA PHE A 6 2.96 -14.03 15.34
C PHE A 6 2.60 -13.30 14.04
N ILE A 7 1.32 -12.94 13.86
CA ILE A 7 1.03 -11.68 13.16
C ILE A 7 1.52 -10.61 14.13
N LEU A 8 2.82 -10.33 14.07
CA LEU A 8 3.44 -9.31 14.86
C LEU A 8 2.57 -8.07 14.72
N SER A 9 2.20 -7.57 15.89
CA SER A 9 1.74 -6.21 16.16
C SER A 9 2.79 -5.20 15.66
N VAL A 10 3.02 -5.16 14.34
CA VAL A 10 3.53 -4.01 13.59
C VAL A 10 2.35 -3.40 12.85
N TYR A 11 1.19 -3.36 13.50
CA TYR A 11 -0.01 -2.68 13.00
C TYR A 11 0.10 -1.16 13.09
N LYS A 12 1.14 -0.64 13.74
CA LYS A 12 1.40 0.79 13.83
C LYS A 12 2.61 1.16 12.98
N SER A 13 2.32 1.59 11.75
CA SER A 13 3.17 2.44 10.92
C SER A 13 4.16 1.75 9.96
N TRP A 14 3.70 0.78 9.17
CA TRP A 14 4.22 0.65 7.80
C TRP A 14 3.63 1.78 6.97
N THR A 15 4.10 3.01 7.18
CA THR A 15 3.66 4.15 6.36
C THR A 15 4.14 3.90 4.94
N SER A 16 3.18 3.86 4.02
CA SER A 16 3.41 3.74 2.59
C SER A 16 4.46 4.76 2.16
N VAL A 17 5.49 4.28 1.48
CA VAL A 17 6.64 5.11 1.13
C VAL A 17 6.27 6.12 0.06
N ILE A 18 5.27 5.80 -0.77
CA ILE A 18 4.83 6.64 -1.89
C ILE A 18 3.31 6.57 -1.96
N ARG A 19 2.64 7.72 -1.87
CA ARG A 19 1.20 7.87 -2.13
C ARG A 19 0.97 9.07 -3.02
N CYS A 20 0.06 9.00 -3.98
CA CYS A 20 -0.32 10.16 -4.79
C CYS A 20 -1.74 10.61 -4.43
N CYS A 21 -1.90 11.90 -4.12
CA CYS A 21 -3.22 12.52 -3.99
C CYS A 21 -3.62 13.20 -5.30
N LYS A 22 -4.82 12.92 -5.80
CA LYS A 22 -5.44 13.69 -6.88
C LYS A 22 -5.91 15.02 -6.30
N ILE A 23 -5.38 16.12 -6.82
CA ILE A 23 -5.79 17.46 -6.47
C ILE A 23 -6.83 17.92 -7.50
N ALA A 24 -8.01 18.27 -7.00
CA ALA A 24 -9.08 18.84 -7.80
C ALA A 24 -9.56 20.13 -7.15
N SER A 25 -9.93 21.10 -7.98
CA SER A 25 -10.49 22.38 -7.54
C SER A 25 -11.89 22.55 -8.11
N ALA A 26 -12.81 23.07 -7.30
CA ALA A 26 -14.14 23.46 -7.72
C ALA A 26 -14.35 24.93 -7.36
N ARG A 27 -14.93 25.71 -8.27
CA ARG A 27 -15.13 27.15 -8.08
C ARG A 27 -16.54 27.37 -7.54
N LYS A 28 -16.69 27.83 -6.30
CA LYS A 28 -18.03 28.08 -5.72
C LYS A 28 -18.75 29.20 -6.48
N THR A 29 -19.85 28.89 -7.15
CA THR A 29 -20.85 29.86 -7.64
C THR A 29 -21.90 30.10 -6.55
N LYS A 30 -22.51 31.31 -6.54
CA LYS A 30 -23.53 31.71 -5.54
C LYS A 30 -24.88 31.01 -5.76
N GLU A 31 -25.08 30.39 -6.92
CA GLU A 31 -26.27 29.62 -7.27
C GLU A 31 -25.94 28.12 -7.14
N GLY A 32 -26.87 27.38 -6.55
CA GLY A 32 -26.65 26.13 -5.82
C GLY A 32 -26.45 24.86 -6.65
N ASP A 33 -25.97 24.95 -7.89
CA ASP A 33 -25.64 23.81 -8.73
C ASP A 33 -24.13 23.59 -8.75
N GLY A 34 -23.68 22.55 -8.04
CA GLY A 34 -22.26 22.27 -7.80
C GLY A 34 -21.43 22.27 -9.09
N THR A 35 -20.49 23.21 -9.19
CA THR A 35 -19.57 23.28 -10.32
C THR A 35 -18.75 21.99 -10.48
N PRO A 36 -18.49 21.54 -11.71
CA PRO A 36 -17.69 20.34 -11.94
C PRO A 36 -16.27 20.52 -11.38
N TRP A 37 -15.78 19.49 -10.71
CA TRP A 37 -14.40 19.45 -10.22
C TRP A 37 -13.42 19.45 -11.40
N GLN A 38 -12.52 20.44 -11.45
CA GLN A 38 -11.42 20.47 -12.40
C GLN A 38 -10.22 19.77 -11.80
N PHE A 39 -9.69 18.76 -12.50
CA PHE A 39 -8.41 18.16 -12.15
C PHE A 39 -7.30 19.19 -12.29
N VAL A 40 -6.52 19.37 -11.22
CA VAL A 40 -5.40 20.33 -11.16
C VAL A 40 -4.07 19.62 -11.29
N GLY A 41 -3.93 18.44 -10.66
CA GLY A 41 -2.68 17.68 -10.71
C GLY A 41 -2.61 16.53 -9.71
N LEU A 42 -1.44 15.88 -9.65
CA LEU A 42 -1.11 14.86 -8.67
C LEU A 42 -0.06 15.41 -7.70
N LEU A 43 -0.26 15.18 -6.40
CA LEU A 43 0.73 15.49 -5.37
C LEU A 43 1.34 14.19 -4.85
N PRO A 44 2.62 13.88 -5.14
CA PRO A 44 3.30 12.77 -4.51
C PRO A 44 3.57 13.11 -3.03
N LEU A 45 3.15 12.21 -2.15
CA LEU A 45 3.37 12.22 -0.72
C LEU A 45 4.34 11.09 -0.39
N PHE A 46 5.44 11.46 0.26
CA PHE A 46 6.46 10.52 0.67
C PHE A 46 6.43 10.33 2.18
N GLY A 47 6.20 9.10 2.63
CA GLY A 47 6.27 8.72 4.04
C GLY A 47 7.44 7.79 4.28
N PRO A 48 8.61 8.25 4.79
CA PRO A 48 9.76 7.36 4.95
C PRO A 48 9.40 6.15 5.82
N PRO A 49 9.88 4.94 5.47
CA PRO A 49 9.78 3.81 6.38
C PRO A 49 10.56 4.15 7.65
N ARG A 50 10.16 3.59 8.80
CA ARG A 50 10.91 3.83 10.03
C ARG A 50 12.32 3.25 9.89
N HIS A 51 13.30 3.94 10.46
CA HIS A 51 14.72 3.60 10.35
C HIS A 51 15.05 2.20 10.89
N ASP A 52 14.28 1.72 11.86
CA ASP A 52 14.42 0.43 12.53
C ASP A 52 13.69 -0.74 11.83
N SER A 53 12.85 -0.44 10.82
CA SER A 53 11.97 -1.44 10.21
C SER A 53 12.75 -2.53 9.49
N VAL A 54 13.79 -2.17 8.73
CA VAL A 54 14.62 -3.12 7.98
C VAL A 54 15.32 -4.09 8.93
N GLU A 55 15.96 -3.55 9.98
CA GLU A 55 16.64 -4.35 10.98
C GLU A 55 15.67 -5.30 11.71
N THR A 56 14.50 -4.81 12.06
CA THR A 56 13.47 -5.62 12.74
C THR A 56 12.99 -6.77 11.87
N ILE A 57 12.78 -6.55 10.56
CA ILE A 57 12.44 -7.61 9.62
C ILE A 57 13.57 -8.64 9.52
N CYS A 58 14.81 -8.18 9.34
CA CYS A 58 15.97 -9.06 9.23
C CYS A 58 16.12 -9.94 10.48
N ARG A 59 15.98 -9.36 11.68
CA ARG A 59 16.02 -10.10 12.94
C ARG A 59 14.90 -11.13 13.03
N ALA A 60 13.68 -10.78 12.65
CA ALA A 60 12.55 -11.72 12.66
C ALA A 60 12.78 -12.90 11.71
N LEU A 61 13.29 -12.64 10.50
CA LEU A 61 13.63 -13.69 9.52
C LEU A 61 14.75 -14.60 10.04
N ASN A 62 15.79 -14.05 10.65
CA ASN A 62 16.90 -14.82 11.24
C ASN A 62 16.44 -15.72 12.40
N LEU A 63 15.39 -15.33 13.12
CA LEU A 63 14.77 -16.12 14.17
C LEU A 63 13.81 -17.20 13.63
N GLY A 64 13.68 -17.33 12.31
CA GLY A 64 12.78 -18.28 11.66
C GLY A 64 11.31 -17.85 11.67
N ALA A 65 11.00 -16.60 12.01
CA ALA A 65 9.65 -16.07 11.91
C ALA A 65 9.36 -15.61 10.48
N ASN A 66 8.14 -15.86 10.00
CA ASN A 66 7.69 -15.39 8.70
C ASN A 66 7.07 -13.99 8.82
N VAL A 67 7.53 -13.05 8.00
CA VAL A 67 7.05 -11.67 7.98
C VAL A 67 6.22 -11.43 6.73
N LYS A 68 4.99 -10.94 6.90
CA LYS A 68 4.08 -10.57 5.80
C LYS A 68 3.62 -9.13 5.97
N MET A 69 3.61 -8.39 4.87
CA MET A 69 3.06 -7.03 4.81
C MET A 69 1.58 -7.10 4.45
N ILE A 70 0.74 -6.38 5.19
CA ILE A 70 -0.67 -6.17 4.90
C ILE A 70 -0.89 -4.66 4.81
N THR A 71 -1.36 -4.18 3.66
CA THR A 71 -1.65 -2.76 3.42
C THR A 71 -2.90 -2.61 2.56
N GLY A 72 -3.55 -1.44 2.63
CA GLY A 72 -4.63 -1.02 1.75
C GLY A 72 -4.15 -0.27 0.50
N ASP A 73 -2.85 -0.20 0.26
CA ASP A 73 -2.29 0.43 -0.94
C ASP A 73 -2.43 -0.44 -2.19
N GLN A 74 -2.27 0.20 -3.35
CA GLN A 74 -2.18 -0.50 -4.63
C GLN A 74 -0.91 -1.34 -4.73
N LEU A 75 -1.00 -2.47 -5.44
CA LEU A 75 0.08 -3.48 -5.55
C LEU A 75 1.44 -2.90 -5.96
N ALA A 76 1.47 -1.90 -6.85
CA ALA A 76 2.70 -1.23 -7.29
C ALA A 76 3.44 -0.54 -6.13
N ILE A 77 2.71 0.17 -5.25
CA ILE A 77 3.28 0.85 -4.08
C ILE A 77 3.83 -0.19 -3.10
N VAL A 78 3.10 -1.28 -2.90
CA VAL A 78 3.53 -2.33 -1.98
C VAL A 78 4.81 -2.98 -2.47
N LYS A 79 4.90 -3.33 -3.77
CA LYS A 79 6.09 -3.96 -4.36
C LYS A 79 7.34 -3.09 -4.20
N GLU A 80 7.22 -1.79 -4.45
CA GLU A 80 8.33 -0.85 -4.24
C GLU A 80 8.70 -0.73 -2.76
N THR A 81 7.71 -0.72 -1.86
CA THR A 81 7.95 -0.68 -0.41
C THR A 81 8.66 -1.96 0.07
N GLY A 82 8.24 -3.14 -0.39
CA GLY A 82 8.88 -4.41 -0.08
C GLY A 82 10.32 -4.50 -0.59
N ARG A 83 10.58 -3.96 -1.79
CA ARG A 83 11.94 -3.82 -2.33
C ARG A 83 12.82 -2.96 -1.43
N ARG A 84 12.32 -1.81 -0.94
CA ARG A 84 13.06 -0.91 -0.02
C ARG A 84 13.33 -1.54 1.35
N LEU A 85 12.41 -2.39 1.81
CA LEU A 85 12.51 -3.03 3.13
C LEU A 85 13.26 -4.38 3.11
N GLY A 86 13.72 -4.85 1.94
CA GLY A 86 14.39 -6.15 1.81
C GLY A 86 13.46 -7.36 1.94
N MET A 87 12.15 -7.17 1.84
CA MET A 87 11.14 -8.25 1.88
C MET A 87 10.91 -8.90 0.51
N GLY A 88 11.41 -8.28 -0.57
CA GLY A 88 11.17 -8.70 -1.95
C GLY A 88 9.86 -8.16 -2.53
N THR A 89 9.47 -8.67 -3.70
CA THR A 89 8.34 -8.18 -4.50
C THR A 89 7.21 -9.21 -4.67
N ASN A 90 7.28 -10.33 -3.93
CA ASN A 90 6.29 -11.40 -3.97
C ASN A 90 5.01 -10.99 -3.21
N MET A 91 4.17 -10.20 -3.88
CA MET A 91 2.98 -9.58 -3.29
C MET A 91 1.74 -9.87 -4.13
N TYR A 92 0.61 -10.01 -3.44
CA TYR A 92 -0.65 -10.46 -4.02
C TYR A 92 -1.75 -9.45 -3.67
N PRO A 93 -2.72 -9.23 -4.58
CA PRO A 93 -3.89 -8.45 -4.25
C PRO A 93 -4.71 -9.15 -3.16
N TYR A 94 -5.42 -8.36 -2.36
CA TYR A 94 -6.22 -8.88 -1.25
C TYR A 94 -7.30 -9.88 -1.69
N ALA A 95 -7.83 -9.75 -2.91
CA ALA A 95 -8.80 -10.69 -3.49
C ALA A 95 -8.26 -12.14 -3.53
N SER A 96 -6.97 -12.32 -3.87
CA SER A 96 -6.32 -13.63 -3.88
C SER A 96 -6.17 -14.25 -2.49
N PHE A 97 -6.25 -13.44 -1.42
CA PHE A 97 -6.18 -13.91 -0.04
C PHE A 97 -7.53 -14.43 0.48
N LEU A 98 -8.65 -13.85 0.01
CA LEU A 98 -10.01 -14.22 0.44
C LEU A 98 -10.62 -15.39 -0.35
N GLY A 99 -9.92 -15.93 -1.34
CA GLY A 99 -10.44 -17.02 -2.17
C GLY A 99 -11.63 -16.64 -3.05
N GLN A 100 -11.86 -15.34 -3.25
CA GLN A 100 -12.85 -14.83 -4.20
C GLN A 100 -12.15 -14.61 -5.54
N ASP A 101 -12.15 -15.64 -6.37
CA ASP A 101 -11.76 -15.56 -7.78
C ASP A 101 -12.90 -14.91 -8.58
N LYS A 102 -13.10 -13.60 -8.34
CA LYS A 102 -13.94 -12.74 -9.17
C LYS A 102 -13.18 -11.43 -9.32
N ASP A 103 -12.92 -11.07 -10.58
CA ASP A 103 -12.29 -9.83 -11.04
C ASP A 103 -10.76 -9.85 -11.21
N ALA A 104 -10.29 -10.81 -12.01
CA ALA A 104 -9.01 -10.74 -12.72
C ALA A 104 -8.90 -9.54 -13.70
N SER A 105 -9.94 -8.71 -13.83
CA SER A 105 -10.00 -7.60 -14.80
C SER A 105 -9.35 -6.29 -14.32
N ILE A 106 -8.91 -6.17 -13.05
CA ILE A 106 -8.27 -4.94 -12.54
C ILE A 106 -6.73 -5.03 -12.54
N ALA A 107 -6.16 -6.22 -12.72
CA ALA A 107 -4.71 -6.42 -12.76
C ALA A 107 -4.07 -6.08 -14.13
N ALA A 108 -4.88 -5.77 -15.14
CA ALA A 108 -4.44 -5.60 -16.53
C ALA A 108 -4.50 -4.14 -17.02
N LEU A 109 -4.21 -3.17 -16.16
CA LEU A 109 -3.73 -1.89 -16.69
C LEU A 109 -2.21 -2.01 -16.86
N PRO A 110 -1.68 -1.97 -18.09
CA PRO A 110 -0.25 -1.86 -18.30
C PRO A 110 0.16 -0.49 -17.75
N MET A 111 0.87 -0.48 -16.63
CA MET A 111 1.74 0.63 -16.31
C MET A 111 3.03 0.42 -17.12
N GLU A 112 3.10 1.07 -18.28
CA GLU A 112 4.39 1.44 -18.89
C GLU A 112 5.15 2.41 -17.97
#